data_AF-A0A9J6GMH6-F1
#
_entry.id   AF-A0A9J6GMH6-F1
#
_cell.length_a   1.000
_cell.length_b   1.000
_cell.length_c   1.000
_cell.angle_alpha   90.00
_cell.angle_beta   90.00
_cell.angle_gamma   90.00
#
_symmetry.space_group_name_H-M   'P 1'
#
loop_
_entity.id
_entity.type
_entity.pdbx_description
1 polymer ?
#
loop_
_entity_poly.entity_id
_entity_poly.type
_entity_poly.pdbx_seq_one_letter_code
_entity_poly.pdbx_strand_id
1 'polypeptide(L)'
;MTTVVSGLDDGQLARRIKPAAPAWIKVEDKGILSIHQQVISRNYRISLSTSDNRHFVLHIRNVQESDRGGYMCQINTSPMMSQVGYLDVLGEFDACTNGSSMTMYNHSSHFPLRGVGKKSEAAYTCSFLGPTTL
;
A
#
# COMPACT_ATOMS: atom_id res chain seq x y z
N MET A 1 -6.90 -11.48 -10.19
CA MET A 1 -5.97 -10.49 -10.74
C MET A 1 -5.75 -9.48 -9.64
N THR A 2 -4.56 -9.49 -9.02
CA THR A 2 -4.21 -8.67 -7.86
C THR A 2 -3.33 -7.51 -8.36
N THR A 3 -3.71 -6.27 -8.07
CA THR A 3 -2.89 -5.10 -8.41
C THR A 3 -1.95 -4.81 -7.26
N VAL A 4 -0.64 -4.88 -7.53
CA VAL A 4 0.43 -4.62 -6.54
C VAL A 4 1.05 -3.27 -6.83
N VAL A 5 1.03 -2.36 -5.85
CA VAL A 5 1.86 -1.15 -5.88
C VAL A 5 3.07 -1.37 -4.99
N SER A 6 4.26 -1.37 -5.58
CA SER A 6 5.54 -1.38 -4.84
C SER A 6 5.86 0.02 -4.34
N GLY A 7 5.99 0.18 -3.03
CA GLY A 7 6.35 1.43 -2.38
C GLY A 7 7.51 1.28 -1.40
N LEU A 8 8.64 1.89 -1.76
CA LEU A 8 9.71 2.56 -0.99
C LEU A 8 11.04 2.28 -1.71
N ASP A 9 11.38 3.15 -2.67
CA ASP A 9 12.71 3.23 -3.27
C ASP A 9 13.34 4.56 -2.84
N ASP A 10 13.95 4.54 -1.66
CA ASP A 10 14.87 5.59 -1.21
C ASP A 10 16.26 4.96 -1.07
N GLY A 11 16.80 4.51 -2.21
CA GLY A 11 18.16 4.02 -2.34
C GLY A 11 19.20 5.07 -1.92
N GLN A 12 19.48 5.18 -0.61
CA GLN A 12 20.78 5.56 -0.04
C GLN A 12 20.85 5.62 1.50
N LEU A 13 19.73 5.52 2.24
CA LEU A 13 19.74 5.80 3.69
C LEU A 13 19.65 4.58 4.63
N ALA A 14 19.69 3.34 4.11
CA ALA A 14 19.44 2.12 4.90
C ALA A 14 20.67 1.52 5.63
N ARG A 15 21.87 2.14 5.56
CA ARG A 15 23.13 1.46 5.99
C ARG A 15 23.31 1.24 7.49
N ARG A 16 22.47 1.80 8.38
CA ARG A 16 22.69 1.73 9.84
C ARG A 16 21.43 1.58 10.70
N ILE A 17 20.26 1.44 10.10
CA ILE A 17 18.99 1.58 10.83
C ILE A 17 18.46 0.20 11.21
N LYS A 18 18.27 -0.05 12.51
CA LYS A 18 17.49 -1.21 12.97
C LYS A 18 16.12 -1.13 12.30
N PRO A 19 15.58 -2.22 11.72
CA PRO A 19 14.29 -2.16 11.06
C PRO A 19 13.24 -1.72 12.07
N ALA A 20 12.79 -0.48 11.97
CA ALA A 20 11.63 0.00 12.71
C ALA A 20 10.41 -0.74 12.16
N ALA A 21 9.52 -1.16 13.05
CA ALA A 21 8.28 -1.81 12.63
C ALA A 21 7.49 -0.87 11.71
N PRO A 22 7.16 -1.27 10.47
CA PRO A 22 6.31 -0.46 9.61
C PRO A 22 4.88 -0.44 10.16
N ALA A 23 4.18 0.66 9.95
CA ALA A 23 2.77 0.80 10.27
C ALA A 23 2.00 1.20 9.01
N TRP A 24 0.83 0.60 8.81
CA TRP A 24 -0.10 1.04 7.78
C TRP A 24 -1.15 1.96 8.37
N ILE A 25 -1.39 3.09 7.72
CA ILE A 25 -2.28 4.15 8.19
C ILE A 25 -3.17 4.59 7.04
N LYS A 26 -4.48 4.70 7.27
CA LYS A 26 -5.39 5.33 6.32
C LYS A 26 -5.26 6.86 6.45
N VAL A 27 -5.03 7.53 5.32
CA VAL A 27 -4.55 8.92 5.31
C VAL A 27 -5.62 9.91 5.75
N GLU A 28 -6.87 9.67 5.38
CA GLU A 28 -7.99 10.59 5.58
C GLU A 28 -8.40 10.69 7.05
N ASP A 29 -8.53 9.56 7.73
CA ASP A 29 -9.00 9.48 9.12
C ASP A 29 -7.87 9.25 10.13
N LYS A 30 -6.62 9.17 9.65
CA LYS A 30 -5.43 8.83 10.45
C LYS A 30 -5.60 7.53 11.24
N GLY A 31 -6.42 6.60 10.73
CA GLY A 31 -6.68 5.31 11.36
C GLY A 31 -5.51 4.35 11.17
N ILE A 32 -5.00 3.80 12.27
CA ILE A 32 -3.97 2.74 12.23
C ILE A 32 -4.62 1.45 11.74
N LEU A 33 -4.15 0.95 10.60
CA LEU A 33 -4.61 -0.31 10.01
C LEU A 33 -3.83 -1.49 10.57
N SER A 34 -2.51 -1.34 10.70
CA SER A 34 -1.65 -2.38 11.24
C SER A 34 -0.32 -1.82 11.74
N ILE A 35 0.34 -2.60 12.60
CA ILE A 35 1.68 -2.34 13.11
C ILE A 35 2.47 -3.63 12.99
N HIS A 36 3.63 -3.56 12.33
CA HIS A 36 4.46 -4.72 12.03
C HIS A 36 3.68 -5.81 11.28
N GLN A 37 3.47 -6.98 11.90
CA GLN A 37 2.72 -8.12 11.37
C GLN A 37 1.30 -8.21 11.96
N GLN A 38 0.91 -7.28 12.83
CA GLN A 38 -0.37 -7.32 13.54
C GLN A 38 -1.37 -6.35 12.90
N VAL A 39 -2.53 -6.87 12.50
CA VAL A 39 -3.66 -6.04 12.05
C VAL A 39 -4.36 -5.46 13.27
N ILE A 40 -4.52 -4.13 13.28
CA ILE A 40 -5.20 -3.37 14.35
C ILE A 40 -6.61 -2.95 13.91
N SER A 41 -6.80 -2.76 12.60
CA SER A 41 -8.09 -2.42 12.02
C SER A 41 -9.17 -3.43 12.38
N ARG A 42 -10.38 -2.94 12.66
CA ARG A 42 -11.58 -3.77 12.84
C ARG A 42 -12.19 -4.23 11.51
N ASN A 43 -11.71 -3.70 10.38
CA ASN A 43 -12.21 -4.08 9.07
C ASN A 43 -11.64 -5.46 8.68
N TYR A 44 -12.50 -6.48 8.69
CA TYR A 44 -12.15 -7.87 8.37
C TYR A 44 -11.65 -8.09 6.94
N ARG A 45 -11.83 -7.10 6.05
CA ARG A 45 -11.32 -7.13 4.66
C ARG A 45 -9.84 -6.77 4.58
N ILE A 46 -9.28 -6.21 5.66
CA ILE A 46 -7.86 -5.87 5.78
C ILE A 46 -7.08 -7.09 6.25
N SER A 47 -6.04 -7.44 5.52
CA SER A 47 -5.07 -8.44 5.95
C SER A 47 -3.64 -8.00 5.63
N LEU A 48 -2.67 -8.64 6.29
CA LEU A 48 -1.25 -8.43 6.05
C LEU A 48 -0.61 -9.73 5.57
N SER A 49 0.32 -9.61 4.63
CA SER A 49 1.31 -10.66 4.35
C SER A 49 2.71 -10.08 4.45
N THR A 50 3.63 -10.83 5.03
CA THR A 50 5.05 -10.44 5.11
C THR A 50 5.91 -11.40 4.30
N SER A 51 6.88 -10.88 3.54
CA SER A 51 7.97 -11.66 2.94
C SER A 51 9.30 -11.20 3.51
N ASP A 52 10.11 -12.17 3.95
CA ASP A 52 11.51 -11.98 4.39
C ASP A 52 11.70 -10.93 5.50
N ASN A 53 10.64 -10.62 6.26
CA ASN A 53 10.57 -9.49 7.20
C ASN A 53 11.00 -8.13 6.61
N ARG A 54 10.99 -8.01 5.28
CA ARG A 54 11.42 -6.81 4.53
C ARG A 54 10.33 -6.26 3.65
N HIS A 55 9.37 -7.08 3.26
CA HIS A 55 8.22 -6.69 2.45
C HIS A 55 6.95 -6.89 3.26
N PHE A 56 6.22 -5.82 3.50
CA PHE A 56 4.97 -5.79 4.25
C PHE A 56 3.86 -5.39 3.30
N VAL A 57 2.98 -6.32 2.98
CA VAL A 57 1.91 -6.10 2.00
C VAL A 57 0.58 -5.98 2.72
N LEU A 58 -0.07 -4.82 2.55
CA LEU A 58 -1.44 -4.57 2.97
C LEU A 58 -2.39 -5.05 1.87
N HIS A 59 -3.32 -5.93 2.22
CA HIS A 59 -4.35 -6.42 1.32
C HIS A 59 -5.72 -5.92 1.75
N ILE A 60 -6.50 -5.47 0.76
CA ILE A 60 -7.90 -5.08 0.91
C ILE A 60 -8.72 -5.98 -0.01
N ARG A 61 -9.46 -6.92 0.57
CA ARG A 61 -10.32 -7.85 -0.18
C ARG A 61 -11.68 -7.25 -0.44
N ASN A 62 -12.33 -7.67 -1.53
CA ASN A 62 -13.66 -7.22 -1.93
C ASN A 62 -13.77 -5.69 -1.85
N VAL A 63 -12.98 -5.02 -2.70
CA VAL A 63 -12.82 -3.57 -2.67
C VAL A 63 -14.13 -2.88 -3.01
N GLN A 64 -14.47 -1.90 -2.19
CA GLN A 64 -15.68 -1.09 -2.27
C GLN A 64 -15.32 0.35 -2.53
N GLU A 65 -16.28 1.13 -3.02
CA GLU A 65 -16.09 2.56 -3.28
C GLU A 65 -15.66 3.34 -2.03
N SER A 66 -16.09 2.89 -0.85
CA SER A 66 -15.69 3.44 0.45
C SER A 66 -14.21 3.19 0.84
N ASP A 67 -13.52 2.30 0.12
CA ASP A 67 -12.08 2.06 0.33
C ASP A 67 -11.21 3.06 -0.43
N ARG A 68 -11.82 3.87 -1.31
CA ARG A 68 -11.15 4.96 -2.00
C ARG A 68 -10.41 5.84 -0.99
N GLY A 69 -9.15 6.15 -1.30
CA GLY A 69 -8.32 6.98 -0.44
C GLY A 69 -6.86 6.57 -0.41
N GLY A 70 -6.08 7.25 0.43
CA GLY A 70 -4.67 7.07 0.64
C GLY A 70 -4.36 6.05 1.74
N TYR A 71 -3.40 5.19 1.48
CA TYR A 71 -2.84 4.20 2.38
C TYR A 71 -1.35 4.48 2.52
N MET A 72 -0.95 4.88 3.72
CA MET A 72 0.41 5.26 4.05
C MET A 72 1.12 4.11 4.74
N CYS A 73 2.29 3.72 4.23
CA CYS A 73 3.25 2.98 5.03
C CYS A 73 4.17 3.98 5.74
N GLN A 74 4.25 3.89 7.05
CA GLN A 74 5.12 4.71 7.89
C GLN A 74 6.17 3.84 8.55
N ILE A 75 7.43 4.28 8.51
CA ILE A 75 8.56 3.67 9.19
C ILE A 75 9.16 4.73 10.13
N ASN A 76 9.24 4.41 11.41
CA ASN A 76 9.80 5.30 12.44
C ASN A 76 11.33 5.32 12.39
N THR A 77 11.89 5.93 11.36
CA THR A 77 13.33 6.26 11.24
C THR A 77 13.59 7.72 11.63
N SER A 78 14.85 8.12 11.71
CA SER A 78 15.26 9.53 11.80
C SER A 78 16.11 9.87 10.58
N PRO A 79 15.61 10.69 9.63
CA PRO A 79 14.26 11.28 9.56
C PRO A 79 13.18 10.21 9.32
N MET A 80 11.93 10.49 9.71
CA MET A 80 10.80 9.56 9.51
C MET A 80 10.58 9.32 8.03
N MET A 81 10.48 8.04 7.64
CA MET A 81 10.18 7.64 6.27
C MET A 81 8.72 7.28 6.14
N SER A 82 8.06 7.77 5.10
CA SER A 82 6.67 7.44 4.81
C SER A 82 6.39 7.51 3.33
N GLN A 83 5.57 6.60 2.83
CA GLN A 83 5.07 6.66 1.46
C GLN A 83 3.57 6.40 1.42
N VAL A 84 2.89 7.08 0.50
CA VAL A 84 1.45 7.03 0.34
C VAL A 84 1.09 6.49 -1.04
N GLY A 85 0.31 5.41 -1.07
CA GLY A 85 -0.38 4.94 -2.26
C GLY A 85 -1.87 5.27 -2.19
N TYR A 86 -2.49 5.64 -3.30
CA TYR A 86 -3.90 5.96 -3.41
C TYR A 86 -4.65 4.90 -4.22
N LEU A 87 -5.81 4.52 -3.69
CA LEU A 87 -6.76 3.61 -4.33
C LEU A 87 -7.91 4.45 -4.89
N ASP A 88 -8.11 4.39 -6.20
CA ASP A 88 -9.28 4.91 -6.87
C ASP A 88 -10.19 3.76 -7.31
N VAL A 89 -11.45 3.83 -6.94
CA VAL A 89 -12.44 2.77 -7.19
C VAL A 89 -13.46 3.31 -8.17
N LEU A 90 -13.39 2.84 -9.41
CA LEU A 90 -14.29 3.26 -10.48
C LEU A 90 -15.61 2.49 -10.36
N GLY A 91 -16.73 3.22 -10.40
CA GLY A 91 -18.07 2.63 -10.49
C GLY A 91 -18.29 1.91 -11.82
N GLU A 92 -19.36 1.13 -11.92
CA GLU A 92 -19.75 0.43 -13.16
C GLU A 92 -20.18 1.36 -14.31
N PHE A 93 -20.14 2.68 -14.09
CA PHE A 93 -20.57 3.68 -15.05
C PHE A 93 -19.52 4.03 -16.13
N ASP A 94 -18.49 3.19 -16.29
CA ASP A 94 -17.52 3.39 -17.37
C ASP A 94 -17.90 2.47 -18.54
N ALA A 95 -18.62 3.03 -19.52
CA ALA A 95 -19.21 2.31 -20.66
C ALA A 95 -18.18 1.49 -21.49
N CYS A 96 -16.88 1.77 -21.31
CA CYS A 96 -15.77 1.10 -21.97
C CYS A 96 -15.30 -0.19 -21.26
N THR A 97 -15.68 -0.40 -19.99
CA THR A 97 -15.27 -1.56 -19.19
C THR A 97 -16.51 -2.35 -18.79
N ASN A 98 -16.62 -3.60 -19.28
CA ASN A 98 -17.65 -4.56 -18.85
C ASN A 98 -17.43 -5.05 -17.40
N GLY A 99 -17.26 -4.12 -16.45
CA GLY A 99 -17.12 -4.41 -15.03
C GLY A 99 -16.51 -3.27 -14.20
N SER A 100 -16.92 -3.23 -12.93
CA SER A 100 -16.31 -2.51 -11.82
C SER A 100 -14.77 -2.62 -11.80
N SER A 101 -14.08 -1.48 -11.96
CA SER A 101 -12.60 -1.40 -12.04
C SER A 101 -11.99 -0.60 -10.89
N MET A 102 -10.70 -0.80 -10.59
CA MET A 102 -9.93 0.07 -9.68
C MET A 102 -8.59 0.49 -10.32
N THR A 103 -8.08 1.64 -9.91
CA THR A 103 -6.74 2.14 -10.26
C THR A 103 -5.97 2.46 -8.98
N MET A 104 -4.67 2.15 -8.98
CA MET A 104 -3.78 2.42 -7.85
C MET A 104 -2.65 3.33 -8.31
N TYR A 105 -2.25 4.33 -7.53
CA TYR A 105 -1.14 5.22 -7.88
C TYR A 105 -0.37 5.68 -6.64
N ASN A 106 0.88 6.11 -6.82
CA ASN A 106 1.74 6.56 -5.73
C ASN A 106 1.82 8.10 -5.71
N HIS A 107 1.76 8.71 -4.53
CA HIS A 107 1.81 10.17 -4.39
C HIS A 107 3.14 10.78 -4.90
N SER A 108 4.25 10.05 -4.77
CA SER A 108 5.58 10.54 -5.17
C SER A 108 5.84 10.47 -6.68
N SER A 109 5.00 9.75 -7.44
CA SER A 109 5.05 9.70 -8.89
C SER A 109 3.86 10.49 -9.44
N HIS A 110 4.12 11.66 -10.04
CA HIS A 110 3.12 12.43 -10.80
C HIS A 110 2.50 11.61 -11.97
N PHE A 111 3.05 10.42 -12.25
CA PHE A 111 2.52 9.44 -13.18
C PHE A 111 1.83 8.29 -12.44
N PRO A 112 0.58 7.93 -12.80
CA PRO A 112 -0.09 6.78 -12.23
C PRO A 112 0.69 5.50 -12.58
N LEU A 113 1.06 4.71 -11.58
CA LEU A 113 1.45 3.32 -11.79
C LEU A 113 0.22 2.57 -12.30
N ARG A 114 0.02 2.54 -13.62
CA ARG A 114 -1.22 2.12 -14.27
C ARG A 114 -1.48 0.62 -14.06
N GLY A 115 -1.98 0.26 -12.89
CA GLY A 115 -2.52 -1.05 -12.58
C GLY A 115 -4.04 -0.99 -12.56
N VAL A 116 -4.68 -1.42 -13.65
CA VAL A 116 -6.14 -1.58 -13.72
C VAL A 116 -6.48 -2.99 -13.24
N GLY A 117 -7.17 -3.09 -12.10
CA GLY A 117 -7.54 -4.37 -11.48
C GLY A 117 -9.04 -4.52 -11.30
N LYS A 118 -9.52 -5.77 -11.24
CA LYS A 118 -10.89 -6.06 -10.79
C LYS A 118 -11.00 -5.76 -9.28
N LYS A 119 -12.18 -5.33 -8.79
CA LYS A 119 -12.47 -5.07 -7.36
C LYS A 119 -12.31 -6.28 -6.40
N SER A 120 -11.71 -7.39 -6.83
CA SER A 120 -11.52 -8.57 -6.00
C SER A 120 -10.53 -8.32 -4.85
N GLU A 121 -9.42 -7.63 -5.11
CA GLU A 121 -8.36 -7.40 -4.11
C GLU A 121 -7.41 -6.27 -4.55
N ALA A 122 -7.10 -5.35 -3.63
CA ALA A 122 -6.03 -4.37 -3.75
C ALA A 122 -4.86 -4.74 -2.84
N ALA A 123 -3.62 -4.64 -3.32
CA ALA A 123 -2.43 -4.94 -2.53
C ALA A 123 -1.40 -3.79 -2.59
N TYR A 124 -0.96 -3.31 -1.43
CA TYR A 124 0.09 -2.31 -1.29
C TYR A 124 1.31 -2.90 -0.62
N THR A 125 2.46 -2.85 -1.27
CA THR A 125 3.71 -3.36 -0.71
C THR A 125 4.52 -2.21 -0.14
N CYS A 126 4.94 -2.36 1.11
CA CYS A 126 5.91 -1.51 1.78
C CYS A 126 7.21 -2.29 1.97
N SER A 127 8.31 -1.79 1.41
CA SER A 127 9.58 -2.52 1.43
C SER A 127 10.77 -1.71 1.90
N PHE A 128 11.64 -2.34 2.67
CA PHE A 128 12.95 -1.79 3.04
C PHE A 128 13.96 -2.20 1.97
N LEU A 129 14.08 -1.44 0.87
CA LEU A 129 15.16 -1.68 -0.10
C LEU A 129 16.50 -1.28 0.53
N GLY A 130 17.18 -2.25 1.16
CA GLY A 130 18.63 -2.21 1.31
C GLY A 130 19.30 -2.42 -0.06
N PRO A 131 20.60 -2.11 -0.23
CA PRO A 131 21.27 -2.24 -1.52
C PRO A 131 21.08 -3.67 -2.05
N THR A 132 20.50 -3.78 -3.24
CA THR A 132 20.39 -5.02 -4.00
C THR A 132 21.81 -5.55 -4.19
N THR A 133 22.16 -6.64 -3.51
CA THR A 133 23.40 -7.37 -3.79
C THR A 133 23.36 -7.80 -5.25
N LEU A 134 24.27 -7.27 -6.05
CA LEU A 134 24.71 -7.82 -7.33
C LEU A 134 25.38 -9.18 -7.11
#